data_AF-A0A6H0XLS3-F1
#
_entry.id   AF-A0A6H0XLS3-F1
#
_cell.length_a   1.000
_cell.length_b   1.000
_cell.length_c   1.000
_cell.angle_alpha   90.00
_cell.angle_beta   90.00
_cell.angle_gamma   90.00
#
_symmetry.space_group_name_H-M   'P 1'
#
loop_
_entity.id
_entity.type
_entity.pdbx_description
1 polymer ?
#
loop_
_entity_poly.entity_id
_entity_poly.type
_entity_poly.pdbx_seq_one_letter_code
_entity_poly.pdbx_strand_id
1 'polypeptide(L)'
;MAVVLTVGALVAAFVGFAGFPIYNRAVTLGITRSSFDNIHGYGLKLLPETVACEDLHYESHSNQLYTSCQVDNVKRSAWFPPLLQFDESASTAEGTIVVIDVATQKPKTLKYTNFASPLIPHGIEIYTDPQDPTSTVIFVVNHLANPGYFASPRTSKVKGLEHIEVFKHVHGEDTVEHIRTVYHPLIKTANDIAAQGPNAFYVTNDHHYLEGAMRMVEEVGTRSIAPWSNTIFVEFDPDVQEPSAGVKAHVALTGLHNNNGLSHGRPDYPEILVIDASAGVLNRAKNHVEKHTLEVLESIQMPITLDNPFYYHDQYATPGNNASGYIISGLAHAVKLADDFPDPKKPLPISVYHVRSNDHKIDFHSSKNTWEKRLVLQDDGKTLRSASGAVLTGIDPKETAGKKQGWLWVTGFGSEALIVAKIDL
;
A
#
# COMPACT_ATOMS: atom_id res chain seq x y z
N MET A 1 -29.64 -38.64 -23.33
CA MET A 1 -29.10 -37.35 -23.82
C MET A 1 -29.45 -36.19 -22.87
N ALA A 2 -30.71 -36.00 -22.48
CA ALA A 2 -31.12 -34.94 -21.54
C ALA A 2 -30.43 -35.00 -20.16
N VAL A 3 -30.36 -36.17 -19.52
CA VAL A 3 -29.71 -36.34 -18.19
C VAL A 3 -28.21 -36.00 -18.22
N VAL A 4 -27.51 -36.34 -19.31
CA VAL A 4 -26.09 -36.03 -19.49
C VAL A 4 -25.86 -34.53 -19.67
N LEU A 5 -26.77 -33.85 -20.40
CA LEU A 5 -26.73 -32.39 -20.57
C LEU A 5 -27.03 -31.67 -19.24
N THR A 6 -27.98 -32.16 -18.43
CA THR A 6 -28.30 -31.58 -17.12
C THR A 6 -27.16 -31.75 -16.10
N VAL A 7 -26.53 -32.93 -16.05
CA VAL A 7 -25.37 -33.16 -15.18
C VAL A 7 -24.18 -32.31 -15.62
N GLY A 8 -23.92 -32.22 -16.94
CA GLY A 8 -22.88 -31.34 -17.48
C GLY A 8 -23.10 -29.86 -17.13
N ALA A 9 -24.35 -29.37 -17.21
CA ALA A 9 -24.69 -28.00 -16.84
C ALA A 9 -24.51 -27.72 -15.33
N LEU A 10 -24.87 -28.68 -14.46
CA LEU A 10 -24.68 -28.55 -13.00
C LEU A 10 -23.20 -28.57 -12.62
N VAL A 11 -22.38 -29.41 -13.25
CA VAL A 11 -20.93 -29.44 -13.05
C VAL A 11 -20.30 -28.14 -13.55
N ALA A 12 -20.67 -27.66 -14.73
CA ALA A 12 -20.19 -26.39 -15.26
C ALA A 12 -20.59 -25.21 -14.34
N ALA A 13 -21.81 -25.21 -13.81
CA ALA A 13 -22.27 -24.22 -12.83
C ALA A 13 -21.46 -24.31 -11.53
N PHE A 14 -21.24 -25.50 -10.96
CA PHE A 14 -20.42 -25.66 -9.76
C PHE A 14 -18.97 -25.20 -9.96
N VAL A 15 -18.34 -25.59 -11.08
CA VAL A 15 -16.99 -25.16 -11.43
C VAL A 15 -16.92 -23.65 -11.63
N GLY A 16 -17.91 -23.05 -12.31
CA GLY A 16 -17.95 -21.60 -12.56
C GLY A 16 -18.24 -20.77 -11.31
N PHE A 17 -19.20 -21.19 -10.47
CA PHE A 17 -19.67 -20.41 -9.31
C PHE A 17 -18.86 -20.65 -8.04
N ALA A 18 -18.31 -21.85 -7.84
CA ALA A 18 -17.55 -22.18 -6.63
C ALA A 18 -16.09 -22.55 -6.96
N GLY A 19 -15.86 -23.41 -7.95
CA GLY A 19 -14.53 -23.92 -8.27
C GLY A 19 -13.52 -22.82 -8.66
N PHE A 20 -13.87 -21.96 -9.59
CA PHE A 20 -12.98 -20.91 -10.10
C PHE A 20 -12.65 -19.83 -9.05
N PRO A 21 -13.63 -19.27 -8.30
CA PRO A 21 -13.31 -18.37 -7.19
C PRO A 21 -12.41 -18.99 -6.12
N ILE A 22 -12.64 -20.26 -5.75
CA ILE A 22 -11.80 -20.98 -4.78
C ILE A 22 -10.39 -21.18 -5.33
N TYR A 23 -10.26 -21.60 -6.59
CA TYR A 23 -8.97 -21.78 -7.23
C TYR A 23 -8.18 -20.47 -7.30
N ASN A 24 -8.82 -19.37 -7.74
CA ASN A 24 -8.18 -18.07 -7.76
C ASN A 24 -7.71 -17.65 -6.37
N ARG A 25 -8.55 -17.84 -5.34
CA ARG A 25 -8.15 -17.56 -3.96
C ARG A 25 -6.95 -18.39 -3.53
N ALA A 26 -6.91 -19.67 -3.86
CA ALA A 26 -5.77 -20.54 -3.56
C ALA A 26 -4.48 -20.09 -4.28
N VAL A 27 -4.59 -19.64 -5.53
CA VAL A 27 -3.47 -19.06 -6.28
C VAL A 27 -3.01 -17.75 -5.64
N THR A 28 -3.92 -16.82 -5.36
CA THR A 28 -3.63 -15.51 -4.73
C THR A 28 -2.93 -15.67 -3.38
N LEU A 29 -3.45 -16.54 -2.50
CA LEU A 29 -2.84 -16.82 -1.20
C LEU A 29 -1.54 -17.64 -1.28
N GLY A 30 -1.18 -18.11 -2.48
CA GLY A 30 0.05 -18.87 -2.74
C GLY A 30 0.02 -20.33 -2.33
N ILE A 31 -1.15 -20.89 -2.02
CA ILE A 31 -1.31 -22.31 -1.63
C ILE A 31 -0.78 -23.25 -2.72
N THR A 32 -0.89 -22.83 -3.98
CA THR A 32 -0.43 -23.62 -5.15
C THR A 32 1.07 -23.45 -5.46
N ARG A 33 1.81 -22.63 -4.70
CA ARG A 33 3.24 -22.37 -4.94
C ARG A 33 4.10 -23.18 -3.96
N SER A 34 4.98 -24.01 -4.49
CA SER A 34 5.90 -24.84 -3.69
C SER A 34 7.35 -24.36 -3.72
N SER A 35 7.72 -23.50 -4.66
CA SER A 35 9.09 -22.98 -4.83
C SER A 35 9.06 -21.57 -5.42
N PHE A 36 10.12 -20.79 -5.12
CA PHE A 36 10.31 -19.43 -5.61
C PHE A 36 11.66 -19.35 -6.32
N ASP A 37 11.64 -19.03 -7.60
CA ASP A 37 12.85 -18.65 -8.33
C ASP A 37 13.09 -17.15 -8.12
N ASN A 38 14.28 -16.80 -7.64
CA ASN A 38 14.62 -15.40 -7.38
C ASN A 38 14.89 -14.66 -8.70
N ILE A 39 14.23 -13.52 -8.88
CA ILE A 39 14.32 -12.62 -10.03
C ILE A 39 14.55 -11.21 -9.48
N HIS A 40 15.78 -10.68 -9.52
CA HIS A 40 16.14 -9.42 -8.83
C HIS A 40 16.61 -8.29 -9.76
N GLY A 41 16.35 -8.39 -11.06
CA GLY A 41 16.88 -7.43 -12.04
C GLY A 41 18.42 -7.38 -12.04
N TYR A 42 18.98 -6.23 -12.39
CA TYR A 42 20.43 -6.01 -12.46
C TYR A 42 20.91 -5.12 -11.31
N GLY A 43 22.02 -5.53 -10.68
CA GLY A 43 22.71 -4.71 -9.68
C GLY A 43 21.88 -4.41 -8.43
N LEU A 44 21.17 -5.42 -7.91
CA LEU A 44 20.41 -5.34 -6.66
C LEU A 44 21.26 -4.76 -5.53
N LYS A 45 20.68 -3.81 -4.78
CA LYS A 45 21.26 -3.24 -3.56
C LYS A 45 20.22 -3.24 -2.45
N LEU A 46 20.69 -3.43 -1.23
CA LEU A 46 19.93 -3.23 0.00
C LEU A 46 20.27 -1.84 0.57
N LEU A 47 19.30 -1.18 1.18
CA LEU A 47 19.46 0.11 1.87
C LEU A 47 19.26 -0.05 3.40
N PRO A 48 20.31 -0.33 4.20
CA PRO A 48 20.18 -0.77 5.60
C PRO A 48 19.53 0.21 6.60
N GLU A 49 19.25 1.45 6.20
CA GLU A 49 18.59 2.48 7.03
C GLU A 49 17.08 2.58 6.74
N THR A 50 16.51 1.56 6.07
CA THR A 50 15.10 1.50 5.66
C THR A 50 14.43 0.25 6.22
N VAL A 51 14.49 0.10 7.55
CA VAL A 51 13.96 -1.06 8.26
C VAL A 51 12.43 -0.98 8.34
N ALA A 52 11.75 -2.07 8.00
CA ALA A 52 10.30 -2.23 8.09
C ALA A 52 9.51 -1.04 7.52
N CYS A 53 10.04 -0.44 6.45
CA CYS A 53 9.36 0.61 5.72
C CYS A 53 8.13 0.01 5.06
N GLU A 54 6.97 0.36 5.55
CA GLU A 54 5.75 -0.26 5.07
C GLU A 54 5.28 0.37 3.77
N ASP A 55 5.56 1.65 3.55
CA ASP A 55 5.14 2.30 2.33
C ASP A 55 6.16 3.32 1.79
N LEU A 56 6.01 3.71 0.52
CA LEU A 56 6.88 4.64 -0.19
C LEU A 56 6.19 5.44 -1.29
N HIS A 57 6.48 6.73 -1.39
CA HIS A 57 6.01 7.58 -2.50
C HIS A 57 7.17 8.31 -3.18
N TYR A 58 7.10 8.45 -4.51
CA TYR A 58 8.09 9.22 -5.29
C TYR A 58 7.63 10.66 -5.54
N GLU A 59 8.48 11.60 -5.17
CA GLU A 59 8.29 13.02 -5.43
C GLU A 59 9.23 13.46 -6.57
N SER A 60 8.65 13.82 -7.71
CA SER A 60 9.41 14.06 -8.94
C SER A 60 10.18 15.38 -8.97
N HIS A 61 9.78 16.41 -8.20
CA HIS A 61 10.44 17.72 -8.24
C HIS A 61 11.78 17.71 -7.51
N SER A 62 11.81 17.10 -6.33
CA SER A 62 12.99 16.85 -5.49
C SER A 62 13.76 15.61 -5.91
N ASN A 63 13.14 14.72 -6.71
CA ASN A 63 13.69 13.43 -7.10
C ASN A 63 14.01 12.54 -5.88
N GLN A 64 13.10 12.53 -4.92
CA GLN A 64 13.22 11.79 -3.66
C GLN A 64 12.08 10.78 -3.49
N LEU A 65 12.38 9.66 -2.85
CA LEU A 65 11.36 8.78 -2.28
C LEU A 65 11.14 9.16 -0.82
N TYR A 66 9.89 9.17 -0.37
CA TYR A 66 9.50 9.32 1.02
C TYR A 66 9.00 7.98 1.52
N THR A 67 9.47 7.53 2.67
CA THR A 67 9.13 6.20 3.22
C THR A 67 8.81 6.29 4.70
N SER A 68 7.95 5.39 5.16
CA SER A 68 7.46 5.32 6.54
C SER A 68 7.95 4.03 7.22
N CYS A 69 8.93 4.18 8.10
CA CYS A 69 9.78 3.07 8.57
C CYS A 69 9.71 2.88 10.08
N GLN A 70 10.15 1.73 10.56
CA GLN A 70 10.43 1.52 11.98
C GLN A 70 11.94 1.48 12.17
N VAL A 71 12.43 1.69 13.39
CA VAL A 71 13.86 1.45 13.67
C VAL A 71 14.21 -0.03 13.73
N ASP A 72 13.26 -0.91 14.09
CA ASP A 72 13.55 -2.34 14.26
C ASP A 72 12.35 -3.27 13.97
N ASN A 73 12.66 -4.47 13.48
CA ASN A 73 11.67 -5.50 13.15
C ASN A 73 11.10 -6.23 14.37
N VAL A 74 11.79 -6.23 15.51
CA VAL A 74 11.33 -6.93 16.72
C VAL A 74 10.12 -6.21 17.30
N LYS A 75 10.19 -4.88 17.44
CA LYS A 75 9.08 -4.05 17.89
C LYS A 75 7.94 -4.01 16.90
N ARG A 76 8.24 -3.91 15.59
CA ARG A 76 7.23 -4.06 14.54
C ARG A 76 6.47 -5.39 14.65
N SER A 77 7.16 -6.50 14.93
CA SER A 77 6.53 -7.81 15.06
C SER A 77 5.77 -7.99 16.38
N ALA A 78 6.05 -7.15 17.38
CA ALA A 78 5.41 -7.20 18.70
C ALA A 78 4.18 -6.27 18.80
N TRP A 79 4.25 -5.07 18.21
CA TRP A 79 3.13 -4.12 18.11
C TRP A 79 2.89 -3.69 16.66
N PHE A 80 1.84 -4.25 16.07
CA PHE A 80 1.33 -3.88 14.75
C PHE A 80 -0.12 -4.36 14.61
N PRO A 81 -1.09 -3.52 15.01
CA PRO A 81 -2.51 -3.86 14.98
C PRO A 81 -3.05 -4.41 13.65
N PRO A 82 -2.59 -3.94 12.46
CA PRO A 82 -3.05 -4.50 11.18
C PRO A 82 -2.82 -6.01 11.03
N LEU A 83 -1.79 -6.56 11.68
CA LEU A 83 -1.48 -7.99 11.70
C LEU A 83 -1.75 -8.64 13.07
N LEU A 84 -2.64 -8.06 13.86
CA LEU A 84 -3.09 -8.54 15.17
C LEU A 84 -1.96 -8.73 16.21
N GLN A 85 -0.89 -7.94 16.12
CA GLN A 85 0.18 -7.91 17.11
C GLN A 85 -0.06 -6.78 18.12
N PHE A 86 -0.14 -7.13 19.41
CA PHE A 86 -0.61 -6.22 20.48
C PHE A 86 0.22 -6.27 21.78
N ASP A 87 1.51 -6.54 21.69
CA ASP A 87 2.42 -6.40 22.84
C ASP A 87 2.67 -4.91 23.12
N GLU A 88 1.95 -4.37 24.12
CA GLU A 88 2.04 -2.97 24.54
C GLU A 88 3.47 -2.53 24.87
N SER A 89 4.33 -3.45 25.35
CA SER A 89 5.70 -3.08 25.72
C SER A 89 6.53 -2.60 24.53
N ALA A 90 6.10 -2.92 23.31
CA ALA A 90 6.70 -2.48 22.05
C ALA A 90 6.02 -1.26 21.42
N SER A 91 4.98 -0.68 22.04
CA SER A 91 4.24 0.47 21.47
C SER A 91 4.94 1.84 21.69
N THR A 92 6.25 1.84 21.96
CA THR A 92 6.96 2.95 22.63
C THR A 92 7.71 3.90 21.69
N ALA A 93 7.15 4.26 20.52
CA ALA A 93 7.62 5.38 19.68
C ALA A 93 8.98 5.21 18.96
N GLU A 94 9.05 4.45 17.87
CA GLU A 94 10.29 4.39 17.08
C GLU A 94 10.07 4.30 15.56
N GLY A 95 8.98 4.89 15.08
CA GLY A 95 8.79 5.16 13.66
C GLY A 95 9.69 6.29 13.15
N THR A 96 10.09 6.22 11.89
CA THR A 96 10.87 7.25 11.21
C THR A 96 10.29 7.54 9.82
N ILE A 97 10.47 8.78 9.35
CA ILE A 97 10.30 9.12 7.93
C ILE A 97 11.70 9.14 7.33
N VAL A 98 11.94 8.29 6.34
CA VAL A 98 13.22 8.21 5.63
C VAL A 98 13.03 8.70 4.21
N VAL A 99 13.86 9.66 3.80
CA VAL A 99 13.93 10.14 2.41
C VAL A 99 15.09 9.48 1.69
N ILE A 100 14.91 9.10 0.43
CA ILE A 100 15.95 8.48 -0.39
C ILE A 100 16.15 9.33 -1.64
N ASP A 101 17.37 9.82 -1.84
CA ASP A 101 17.73 10.49 -3.09
C ASP A 101 17.89 9.46 -4.21
N VAL A 102 17.10 9.59 -5.27
CA VAL A 102 17.03 8.58 -6.36
C VAL A 102 18.36 8.49 -7.13
N ALA A 103 19.09 9.60 -7.27
CA ALA A 103 20.32 9.66 -8.03
C ALA A 103 21.50 8.99 -7.31
N THR A 104 21.62 9.24 -6.00
CA THR A 104 22.70 8.74 -5.15
C THR A 104 22.35 7.43 -4.45
N GLN A 105 21.06 7.08 -4.40
CA GLN A 105 20.50 5.91 -3.71
C GLN A 105 20.86 5.91 -2.21
N LYS A 106 20.87 7.10 -1.59
CA LYS A 106 21.23 7.27 -0.18
C LYS A 106 19.99 7.59 0.65
N PRO A 107 19.67 6.75 1.66
CA PRO A 107 18.65 7.07 2.63
C PRO A 107 19.13 8.18 3.58
N LYS A 108 18.18 8.96 4.10
CA LYS A 108 18.36 9.94 5.17
C LYS A 108 17.12 9.93 6.06
N THR A 109 17.31 9.61 7.33
CA THR A 109 16.23 9.73 8.33
C THR A 109 15.99 11.20 8.66
N LEU A 110 14.75 11.66 8.53
CA LEU A 110 14.35 13.02 8.90
C LEU A 110 14.18 13.15 10.43
N LYS A 111 14.57 14.29 10.98
CA LYS A 111 14.41 14.61 12.40
C LYS A 111 13.08 15.34 12.61
N TYR A 112 12.24 14.82 13.49
CA TYR A 112 10.99 15.48 13.80
C TYR A 112 11.20 16.80 14.55
N THR A 113 10.47 17.84 14.16
CA THR A 113 10.23 19.04 14.96
C THR A 113 8.76 19.12 15.33
N ASN A 114 8.46 19.61 16.53
CA ASN A 114 7.10 19.72 17.08
C ASN A 114 6.31 18.39 17.20
N PHE A 115 6.99 17.24 17.20
CA PHE A 115 6.38 15.93 17.40
C PHE A 115 7.03 15.19 18.57
N ALA A 116 6.24 14.85 19.59
CA ALA A 116 6.70 14.10 20.76
C ALA A 116 5.88 12.82 21.02
N SER A 117 4.89 12.55 20.17
CA SER A 117 4.04 11.36 20.27
C SER A 117 4.76 10.13 19.71
N PRO A 118 4.36 8.92 20.12
CA PRO A 118 4.77 7.72 19.42
C PRO A 118 4.37 7.74 17.95
N LEU A 119 5.26 7.22 17.10
CA LEU A 119 4.94 6.90 15.71
C LEU A 119 5.11 5.40 15.51
N ILE A 120 4.03 4.75 15.08
CA ILE A 120 4.01 3.37 14.59
C ILE A 120 3.48 3.46 13.15
N PRO A 121 4.36 3.79 12.19
CA PRO A 121 3.93 4.17 10.86
C PRO A 121 3.41 2.98 10.06
N HIS A 122 2.48 3.27 9.16
CA HIS A 122 1.93 2.37 8.13
C HIS A 122 1.94 3.16 6.82
N GLY A 123 0.81 3.28 6.10
CA GLY A 123 0.73 4.04 4.85
C GLY A 123 1.24 5.48 4.96
N ILE A 124 1.92 5.95 3.90
CA ILE A 124 2.47 7.31 3.79
C ILE A 124 2.06 7.92 2.47
N GLU A 125 1.50 9.11 2.51
CA GLU A 125 1.17 9.85 1.30
C GLU A 125 1.86 11.20 1.29
N ILE A 126 2.18 11.69 0.10
CA ILE A 126 2.80 12.99 -0.11
C ILE A 126 1.95 13.90 -0.99
N TYR A 127 1.96 15.18 -0.67
CA TYR A 127 1.37 16.22 -1.50
C TYR A 127 2.35 17.38 -1.64
N THR A 128 2.81 17.61 -2.86
CA THR A 128 3.58 18.80 -3.24
C THR A 128 2.67 19.75 -4.00
N ASP A 129 2.54 20.99 -3.54
CA ASP A 129 1.76 22.00 -4.27
C ASP A 129 2.51 22.37 -5.56
N PRO A 130 1.92 22.19 -6.76
CA PRO A 130 2.57 22.59 -8.01
C PRO A 130 2.87 24.09 -8.09
N GLN A 131 2.18 24.93 -7.30
CA GLN A 131 2.44 26.37 -7.20
C GLN A 131 3.54 26.73 -6.20
N ASP A 132 3.82 25.87 -5.22
CA ASP A 132 4.94 25.99 -4.28
C ASP A 132 5.63 24.63 -4.10
N PRO A 133 6.44 24.20 -5.09
CA PRO A 133 7.07 22.89 -5.09
C PRO A 133 8.30 22.81 -4.17
N THR A 134 8.53 23.80 -3.31
CA THR A 134 9.71 23.85 -2.42
C THR A 134 9.55 22.97 -1.18
N SER A 135 8.32 22.54 -0.89
CA SER A 135 7.99 21.71 0.26
C SER A 135 6.89 20.71 -0.06
N THR A 136 6.84 19.66 0.73
CA THR A 136 5.86 18.57 0.61
C THR A 136 5.15 18.40 1.95
N VAL A 137 3.83 18.30 1.90
CA VAL A 137 3.01 17.83 3.02
C VAL A 137 3.04 16.31 3.00
N ILE A 138 3.24 15.71 4.17
CA ILE A 138 3.35 14.26 4.35
C ILE A 138 2.26 13.82 5.31
N PHE A 139 1.47 12.83 4.92
CA PHE A 139 0.47 12.19 5.75
C PHE A 139 0.96 10.81 6.13
N VAL A 140 0.88 10.43 7.40
CA VAL A 140 1.34 9.12 7.89
C VAL A 140 0.26 8.50 8.77
N VAL A 141 -0.15 7.27 8.44
CA VAL A 141 -0.99 6.45 9.32
C VAL A 141 -0.18 6.05 10.56
N ASN A 142 -0.74 6.24 11.75
CA ASN A 142 -0.08 5.99 13.03
C ASN A 142 -0.94 5.09 13.94
N HIS A 143 -0.43 3.89 14.25
CA HIS A 143 -1.09 2.86 15.06
C HIS A 143 -0.68 2.90 16.53
N LEU A 144 -1.31 3.77 17.31
CA LEU A 144 -1.00 3.94 18.73
C LEU A 144 -1.64 2.86 19.61
N ALA A 145 -1.01 2.55 20.75
CA ALA A 145 -1.68 1.85 21.83
C ALA A 145 -2.75 2.74 22.48
N ASN A 146 -3.91 2.18 22.79
CA ASN A 146 -4.99 2.88 23.48
C ASN A 146 -4.75 2.87 24.99
N PRO A 147 -4.40 4.00 25.62
CA PRO A 147 -4.10 4.02 27.06
C PRO A 147 -5.30 3.57 27.90
N GLY A 148 -6.54 3.79 27.42
CA GLY A 148 -7.74 3.35 28.13
C GLY A 148 -7.92 1.83 28.15
N TYR A 149 -7.36 1.09 27.19
CA TYR A 149 -7.42 -0.38 27.20
C TYR A 149 -6.44 -0.99 28.21
N PHE A 150 -5.26 -0.37 28.30
CA PHE A 150 -4.16 -0.82 29.14
C PHE A 150 -4.15 -0.20 30.55
N ALA A 151 -5.00 0.81 30.80
CA ALA A 151 -5.22 1.36 32.14
C ALA A 151 -5.76 0.31 33.13
N SER A 152 -5.47 0.54 34.42
CA SER A 152 -6.05 -0.21 35.53
C SER A 152 -6.78 0.76 36.48
N PRO A 153 -8.12 0.74 36.52
CA PRO A 153 -9.04 -0.12 35.76
C PRO A 153 -9.14 0.29 34.28
N ARG A 154 -9.50 -0.68 33.42
CA ARG A 154 -9.71 -0.48 31.99
C ARG A 154 -10.88 0.46 31.72
N THR A 155 -10.70 1.43 30.82
CA THR A 155 -11.70 2.43 30.39
C THR A 155 -12.08 2.32 28.91
N SER A 156 -11.34 1.56 28.11
CA SER A 156 -11.63 1.30 26.68
C SER A 156 -11.67 -0.20 26.39
N LYS A 157 -12.47 -0.61 25.40
CA LYS A 157 -12.47 -1.99 24.87
C LYS A 157 -11.58 -2.17 23.64
N VAL A 158 -11.03 -1.08 23.10
CA VAL A 158 -10.24 -1.10 21.86
C VAL A 158 -8.76 -0.98 22.20
N LYS A 159 -7.93 -1.89 21.70
CA LYS A 159 -6.49 -1.95 21.97
C LYS A 159 -5.68 -0.85 21.28
N GLY A 160 -6.06 -0.48 20.06
CA GLY A 160 -5.37 0.53 19.25
C GLY A 160 -6.10 1.87 19.19
N LEU A 161 -5.40 2.91 18.73
CA LEU A 161 -5.94 4.19 18.32
C LEU A 161 -5.30 4.57 16.98
N GLU A 162 -6.14 4.93 16.01
CA GLU A 162 -5.73 5.27 14.66
C GLU A 162 -5.67 6.79 14.52
N HIS A 163 -4.49 7.32 14.25
CA HIS A 163 -4.28 8.73 13.91
C HIS A 163 -3.68 8.85 12.51
N ILE A 164 -3.94 9.99 11.88
CA ILE A 164 -3.17 10.45 10.73
C ILE A 164 -2.31 11.61 11.20
N GLU A 165 -1.00 11.43 11.16
CA GLU A 165 -0.04 12.48 11.47
C GLU A 165 0.30 13.23 10.19
N VAL A 166 0.21 14.56 10.25
CA VAL A 166 0.48 15.45 9.13
C VAL A 166 1.77 16.21 9.42
N PHE A 167 2.69 16.15 8.48
CA PHE A 167 3.96 16.83 8.55
C PHE A 167 4.19 17.71 7.32
N LYS A 168 5.16 18.62 7.42
CA LYS A 168 5.69 19.39 6.32
C LYS A 168 7.20 19.23 6.26
N HIS A 169 7.72 18.95 5.07
CA HIS A 169 9.15 18.84 4.81
C HIS A 169 9.55 19.84 3.72
N VAL A 170 10.49 20.72 4.04
CA VAL A 170 11.13 21.60 3.04
C VAL A 170 12.25 20.81 2.37
N HIS A 171 12.27 20.76 1.04
CA HIS A 171 13.21 19.90 0.32
C HIS A 171 14.67 20.27 0.63
N GLY A 172 15.47 19.23 0.92
CA GLY A 172 16.88 19.38 1.26
C GLY A 172 17.17 19.59 2.75
N GLU A 173 16.16 19.90 3.57
CA GLU A 173 16.35 20.00 5.02
C GLU A 173 16.48 18.63 5.69
N ASP A 174 17.09 18.59 6.88
CA ASP A 174 17.24 17.37 7.68
C ASP A 174 16.07 17.14 8.65
N THR A 175 15.11 18.08 8.67
CA THR A 175 14.03 18.14 9.64
C THR A 175 12.67 18.09 8.97
N VAL A 176 11.70 17.47 9.62
CA VAL A 176 10.30 17.39 9.19
C VAL A 176 9.42 17.91 10.32
N GLU A 177 8.62 18.93 10.03
CA GLU A 177 7.79 19.62 11.02
C GLU A 177 6.44 18.95 11.12
N HIS A 178 6.03 18.56 12.33
CA HIS A 178 4.65 18.14 12.58
C HIS A 178 3.73 19.35 12.60
N ILE A 179 2.67 19.25 11.80
CA ILE A 179 1.68 20.30 11.63
C ILE A 179 0.44 19.97 12.46
N ARG A 180 0.01 18.71 12.43
CA ARG A 180 -1.32 18.32 12.87
C ARG A 180 -1.42 16.81 13.11
N THR A 181 -2.07 16.41 14.20
CA THR A 181 -2.63 15.06 14.35
C THR A 181 -4.10 15.12 13.97
N VAL A 182 -4.59 14.17 13.16
CA VAL A 182 -5.99 14.06 12.75
C VAL A 182 -6.58 12.77 13.30
N TYR A 183 -7.69 12.89 14.02
CA TYR A 183 -8.49 11.77 14.51
C TYR A 183 -9.96 11.94 14.16
N HIS A 184 -10.62 10.86 13.75
CA HIS A 184 -12.06 10.84 13.57
C HIS A 184 -12.62 9.43 13.81
N PRO A 185 -13.81 9.25 14.41
CA PRO A 185 -14.41 7.93 14.67
C PRO A 185 -14.68 7.04 13.44
N LEU A 186 -14.59 7.60 12.23
CA LEU A 186 -14.67 6.84 10.98
C LEU A 186 -13.33 6.23 10.57
N ILE A 187 -12.21 6.69 11.12
CA ILE A 187 -10.87 6.13 10.93
C ILE A 187 -10.67 5.08 12.02
N LYS A 188 -10.75 3.80 11.67
CA LYS A 188 -10.85 2.68 12.62
C LYS A 188 -9.78 1.61 12.44
N THR A 189 -9.41 1.32 11.21
CA THR A 189 -8.35 0.38 10.84
C THR A 189 -7.61 0.96 9.64
N ALA A 190 -7.08 2.17 9.85
CA ALA A 190 -6.44 2.95 8.79
C ALA A 190 -5.34 2.11 8.13
N ASN A 191 -5.33 2.05 6.81
CA ASN A 191 -4.28 1.33 6.09
C ASN A 191 -3.42 2.31 5.31
N ASP A 192 -4.03 3.00 4.34
CA ASP A 192 -3.29 3.89 3.44
C ASP A 192 -4.11 5.14 3.04
N ILE A 193 -3.42 6.13 2.45
CA ILE A 193 -3.89 7.51 2.25
C ILE A 193 -3.73 7.93 0.79
N ALA A 194 -4.68 8.69 0.25
CA ALA A 194 -4.48 9.42 -1.01
C ALA A 194 -4.87 10.89 -0.85
N ALA A 195 -3.89 11.79 -1.00
CA ALA A 195 -4.06 13.20 -0.73
C ALA A 195 -4.95 13.84 -1.79
N GLN A 196 -5.85 14.71 -1.36
CA GLN A 196 -6.72 15.52 -2.21
C GLN A 196 -6.34 17.02 -2.15
N GLY A 197 -5.28 17.33 -1.41
CA GLY A 197 -4.79 18.67 -1.12
C GLY A 197 -3.91 18.66 0.14
N PRO A 198 -3.46 19.82 0.62
CA PRO A 198 -2.62 19.91 1.82
C PRO A 198 -3.38 19.61 3.13
N ASN A 199 -4.72 19.64 3.09
CA ASN A 199 -5.57 19.47 4.26
C ASN A 199 -6.81 18.58 4.02
N ALA A 200 -6.78 17.78 2.96
CA ALA A 200 -7.83 16.83 2.63
C ALA A 200 -7.25 15.55 2.02
N PHE A 201 -7.81 14.41 2.38
CA PHE A 201 -7.34 13.11 1.90
C PHE A 201 -8.44 12.05 1.96
N TYR A 202 -8.26 10.99 1.18
CA TYR A 202 -8.94 9.72 1.40
C TYR A 202 -8.08 8.83 2.30
N VAL A 203 -8.70 8.03 3.16
CA VAL A 203 -8.03 7.00 3.97
C VAL A 203 -8.84 5.70 3.92
N THR A 204 -8.17 4.58 3.70
CA THR A 204 -8.81 3.26 3.73
C THR A 204 -8.94 2.73 5.15
N ASN A 205 -10.08 2.11 5.45
CA ASN A 205 -10.19 1.17 6.56
C ASN A 205 -10.17 -0.24 5.97
N ASP A 206 -9.10 -0.98 6.24
CA ASP A 206 -8.92 -2.32 5.68
C ASP A 206 -9.88 -3.38 6.23
N HIS A 207 -10.51 -3.11 7.38
CA HIS A 207 -11.38 -4.05 8.05
C HIS A 207 -12.55 -3.37 8.75
N HIS A 208 -13.65 -4.10 8.92
CA HIS A 208 -14.75 -3.68 9.78
C HIS A 208 -14.55 -4.17 11.22
N TYR A 209 -14.05 -5.40 11.38
CA TYR A 209 -13.81 -6.00 12.68
C TYR A 209 -12.36 -5.79 13.13
N LEU A 210 -12.19 -5.29 14.36
CA LEU A 210 -10.87 -5.02 14.93
C LEU A 210 -10.12 -6.31 15.31
N GLU A 211 -10.83 -7.33 15.76
CA GLU A 211 -10.27 -8.62 16.17
C GLU A 211 -11.36 -9.73 16.19
N GLY A 212 -10.94 -10.97 16.47
CA GLY A 212 -11.84 -12.10 16.71
C GLY A 212 -12.26 -12.86 15.46
N ALA A 213 -13.23 -13.76 15.60
CA ALA A 213 -13.61 -14.70 14.53
C ALA A 213 -14.10 -13.99 13.26
N MET A 214 -14.82 -12.88 13.39
CA MET A 214 -15.30 -12.13 12.23
C MET A 214 -14.16 -11.41 11.48
N ARG A 215 -13.10 -10.99 12.18
CA ARG A 215 -11.88 -10.50 11.53
C ARG A 215 -11.23 -11.61 10.68
N MET A 216 -11.17 -12.84 11.17
CA MET A 216 -10.69 -13.97 10.36
C MET A 216 -11.56 -14.25 9.13
N VAL A 217 -12.88 -14.02 9.21
CA VAL A 217 -13.78 -14.15 8.05
C VAL A 217 -13.47 -13.09 6.98
N GLU A 218 -13.13 -11.87 7.37
CA GLU A 218 -12.64 -10.84 6.45
C GLU A 218 -11.33 -11.30 5.80
N GLU A 219 -10.34 -11.74 6.58
CA GLU A 219 -9.01 -12.14 6.07
C GLU A 219 -9.05 -13.30 5.07
N VAL A 220 -9.95 -14.29 5.24
CA VAL A 220 -10.07 -15.43 4.32
C VAL A 220 -11.11 -15.23 3.21
N GLY A 221 -11.96 -14.21 3.37
CA GLY A 221 -13.10 -13.93 2.53
C GLY A 221 -12.72 -13.31 1.18
N THR A 222 -13.74 -12.84 0.48
CA THR A 222 -13.61 -12.01 -0.72
C THR A 222 -14.70 -10.94 -0.68
N ARG A 223 -14.69 -10.02 -1.65
CA ARG A 223 -15.78 -9.05 -1.85
C ARG A 223 -17.19 -9.65 -1.83
N SER A 224 -17.40 -10.87 -2.30
CA SER A 224 -18.73 -11.48 -2.28
C SER A 224 -19.20 -11.93 -0.89
N ILE A 225 -18.28 -12.08 0.07
CA ILE A 225 -18.54 -12.62 1.42
C ILE A 225 -18.45 -11.51 2.47
N ALA A 226 -17.40 -10.69 2.40
CA ALA A 226 -17.09 -9.66 3.40
C ALA A 226 -16.86 -8.28 2.76
N PRO A 227 -17.85 -7.68 2.04
CA PRO A 227 -17.73 -6.36 1.44
C PRO A 227 -17.89 -5.23 2.48
N TRP A 228 -17.17 -5.29 3.59
CA TRP A 228 -17.41 -4.46 4.78
C TRP A 228 -16.38 -3.34 4.98
N SER A 229 -15.22 -3.43 4.35
CA SER A 229 -14.21 -2.37 4.36
C SER A 229 -14.70 -1.14 3.59
N ASN A 230 -14.12 0.01 3.90
CA ASN A 230 -14.54 1.28 3.31
C ASN A 230 -13.37 2.24 3.15
N THR A 231 -13.59 3.30 2.39
CA THR A 231 -12.68 4.44 2.28
C THR A 231 -13.41 5.67 2.77
N ILE A 232 -12.74 6.47 3.58
CA ILE A 232 -13.27 7.68 4.21
C ILE A 232 -12.60 8.88 3.56
N PHE A 233 -13.38 9.88 3.16
CA PHE A 233 -12.85 11.20 2.87
C PHE A 233 -12.74 11.98 4.17
N VAL A 234 -11.64 12.71 4.32
CA VAL A 234 -11.34 13.54 5.49
C VAL A 234 -10.88 14.91 5.01
N GLU A 235 -11.42 15.96 5.64
CA GLU A 235 -10.95 17.34 5.53
C GLU A 235 -10.68 17.85 6.95
N PHE A 236 -9.62 18.63 7.13
CA PHE A 236 -9.30 19.22 8.42
C PHE A 236 -8.83 20.67 8.31
N ASP A 237 -8.96 21.40 9.42
CA ASP A 237 -8.36 22.72 9.60
C ASP A 237 -6.92 22.57 10.13
N PRO A 238 -5.89 23.02 9.38
CA PRO A 238 -4.49 22.87 9.77
C PRO A 238 -4.11 23.77 10.97
N ASP A 239 -4.85 24.83 11.25
CA ASP A 239 -4.52 25.80 12.31
C ASP A 239 -5.05 25.39 13.69
N VAL A 240 -5.95 24.40 13.73
CA VAL A 240 -6.43 23.80 14.98
C VAL A 240 -5.39 22.79 15.46
N GLN A 241 -5.20 22.60 16.77
CA GLN A 241 -4.24 21.61 17.32
C GLN A 241 -4.92 20.39 17.94
N GLU A 242 -6.14 20.54 18.48
CA GLU A 242 -6.90 19.43 19.06
C GLU A 242 -7.27 18.38 17.98
N PRO A 243 -6.89 17.09 18.12
CA PRO A 243 -6.91 16.12 17.01
C PRO A 243 -8.26 15.91 16.31
N SER A 244 -9.38 16.05 17.03
CA SER A 244 -10.73 15.86 16.48
C SER A 244 -11.42 17.16 16.07
N ALA A 245 -10.94 18.31 16.54
CA ALA A 245 -11.60 19.59 16.32
C ALA A 245 -11.32 20.09 14.90
N GLY A 246 -12.34 20.57 14.18
CA GLY A 246 -12.18 21.02 12.79
C GLY A 246 -12.03 19.90 11.77
N VAL A 247 -12.19 18.63 12.16
CA VAL A 247 -12.15 17.48 11.25
C VAL A 247 -13.55 17.14 10.77
N LYS A 248 -13.73 17.05 9.45
CA LYS A 248 -14.95 16.56 8.79
C LYS A 248 -14.61 15.27 8.05
N ALA A 249 -15.47 14.27 8.16
CA ALA A 249 -15.28 13.03 7.42
C ALA A 249 -16.59 12.36 7.03
N HIS A 250 -16.59 11.67 5.90
CA HIS A 250 -17.69 10.85 5.41
C HIS A 250 -17.20 9.66 4.61
N VAL A 251 -18.06 8.65 4.44
CA VAL A 251 -17.72 7.46 3.63
C VAL A 251 -17.67 7.84 2.15
N ALA A 252 -16.51 7.69 1.53
CA ALA A 252 -16.26 7.95 0.11
C ALA A 252 -16.46 6.72 -0.78
N LEU A 253 -16.20 5.52 -0.24
CA LEU A 253 -16.34 4.24 -0.91
C LEU A 253 -16.76 3.15 0.06
N THR A 254 -17.66 2.25 -0.35
CA THR A 254 -18.12 1.09 0.42
C THR A 254 -18.40 -0.09 -0.52
N GLY A 255 -18.70 -1.26 0.04
CA GLY A 255 -19.01 -2.46 -0.74
C GLY A 255 -17.79 -3.11 -1.38
N LEU A 256 -16.60 -2.81 -0.86
CA LEU A 256 -15.34 -3.46 -1.18
C LEU A 256 -14.91 -4.34 0.00
N HIS A 257 -13.94 -5.20 -0.26
CA HIS A 257 -13.35 -6.09 0.72
C HIS A 257 -11.87 -5.75 0.85
N ASN A 258 -11.40 -5.76 2.10
CA ASN A 258 -10.01 -5.59 2.47
C ASN A 258 -9.33 -4.37 1.80
N ASN A 259 -9.97 -3.19 1.87
CA ASN A 259 -9.47 -1.93 1.33
C ASN A 259 -8.14 -1.57 1.99
N ASN A 260 -7.04 -1.88 1.33
CA ASN A 260 -5.70 -1.74 1.87
C ASN A 260 -5.04 -0.52 1.19
N GLY A 261 -4.00 -0.72 0.38
CA GLY A 261 -3.29 0.33 -0.31
C GLY A 261 -4.13 1.23 -1.19
N LEU A 262 -3.73 2.50 -1.25
CA LEU A 262 -4.47 3.61 -1.83
C LEU A 262 -3.48 4.60 -2.48
N SER A 263 -3.57 4.82 -3.78
CA SER A 263 -2.70 5.81 -4.46
C SER A 263 -3.42 6.50 -5.60
N HIS A 264 -2.89 7.65 -6.03
CA HIS A 264 -3.23 8.20 -7.33
C HIS A 264 -2.83 7.26 -8.46
N GLY A 265 -3.68 7.17 -9.47
CA GLY A 265 -3.41 6.47 -10.71
C GLY A 265 -2.70 7.37 -11.72
N ARG A 266 -3.12 7.28 -12.98
CA ARG A 266 -2.51 8.08 -14.06
C ARG A 266 -2.78 9.59 -13.87
N PRO A 267 -1.80 10.48 -14.12
CA PRO A 267 -1.96 11.93 -13.90
C PRO A 267 -2.94 12.66 -14.84
N ASP A 268 -3.33 12.06 -15.97
CA ASP A 268 -4.24 12.67 -16.95
C ASP A 268 -5.73 12.33 -16.70
N TYR A 269 -6.01 11.50 -15.70
CA TYR A 269 -7.36 11.10 -15.30
C TYR A 269 -7.47 11.16 -13.77
N PRO A 270 -8.60 11.60 -13.20
CA PRO A 270 -8.80 11.58 -11.74
C PRO A 270 -9.02 10.14 -11.25
N GLU A 271 -7.98 9.31 -11.31
CA GLU A 271 -7.97 7.91 -10.93
C GLU A 271 -7.40 7.74 -9.53
N ILE A 272 -8.09 6.97 -8.70
CA ILE A 272 -7.59 6.47 -7.42
C ILE A 272 -7.56 4.95 -7.51
N LEU A 273 -6.43 4.37 -7.14
CA LEU A 273 -6.20 2.94 -7.06
C LEU A 273 -6.57 2.48 -5.65
N VAL A 274 -7.37 1.42 -5.54
CA VAL A 274 -7.76 0.85 -4.24
C VAL A 274 -7.50 -0.65 -4.27
N ILE A 275 -6.69 -1.13 -3.35
CA ILE A 275 -6.33 -2.54 -3.26
C ILE A 275 -7.32 -3.30 -2.40
N ASP A 276 -7.74 -4.46 -2.89
CA ASP A 276 -8.24 -5.56 -2.06
C ASP A 276 -7.05 -6.50 -1.81
N ALA A 277 -6.44 -6.37 -0.63
CA ALA A 277 -5.13 -6.97 -0.37
C ALA A 277 -5.16 -8.49 -0.45
N SER A 278 -5.98 -9.12 0.40
CA SER A 278 -6.01 -10.57 0.50
C SER A 278 -6.65 -11.23 -0.72
N ALA A 279 -7.60 -10.58 -1.42
CA ALA A 279 -8.14 -11.11 -2.68
C ALA A 279 -7.24 -10.84 -3.88
N GLY A 280 -6.21 -10.02 -3.71
CA GLY A 280 -5.24 -9.73 -4.73
C GLY A 280 -5.86 -8.99 -5.91
N VAL A 281 -6.69 -7.97 -5.65
CA VAL A 281 -7.39 -7.23 -6.70
C VAL A 281 -6.98 -5.77 -6.67
N LEU A 282 -6.50 -5.26 -7.80
CA LEU A 282 -6.34 -3.84 -8.03
C LEU A 282 -7.66 -3.27 -8.55
N ASN A 283 -8.31 -2.39 -7.77
CA ASN A 283 -9.47 -1.65 -8.24
C ASN A 283 -9.04 -0.29 -8.76
N ARG A 284 -9.50 0.03 -9.96
CA ARG A 284 -9.36 1.36 -10.56
C ARG A 284 -10.64 2.13 -10.30
N ALA A 285 -10.57 3.21 -9.54
CA ALA A 285 -11.72 4.02 -9.18
C ALA A 285 -11.63 5.41 -9.79
N LYS A 286 -12.78 5.93 -10.25
CA LYS A 286 -12.94 7.33 -10.58
C LYS A 286 -13.07 8.14 -9.29
N ASN A 287 -12.29 9.19 -9.17
CA ASN A 287 -12.42 10.20 -8.14
C ASN A 287 -13.42 11.27 -8.58
N HIS A 288 -14.60 11.29 -7.96
CA HIS A 288 -15.56 12.37 -8.14
C HIS A 288 -15.20 13.52 -7.19
N VAL A 289 -14.21 14.32 -7.58
CA VAL A 289 -13.63 15.40 -6.76
C VAL A 289 -14.68 16.28 -6.10
N GLU A 290 -15.68 16.75 -6.86
CA GLU A 290 -16.76 17.63 -6.38
C GLU A 290 -17.65 17.00 -5.30
N LYS A 291 -17.73 15.67 -5.27
CA LYS A 291 -18.56 14.91 -4.32
C LYS A 291 -17.73 14.27 -3.22
N HIS A 292 -16.41 14.29 -3.34
CA HIS A 292 -15.49 13.56 -2.47
C HIS A 292 -15.88 12.09 -2.30
N THR A 293 -16.14 11.42 -3.43
CA THR A 293 -16.54 10.00 -3.49
C THR A 293 -15.76 9.27 -4.57
N LEU A 294 -15.62 7.95 -4.40
CA LEU A 294 -14.95 7.09 -5.36
C LEU A 294 -15.95 6.13 -6.00
N GLU A 295 -15.77 5.85 -7.29
CA GLU A 295 -16.58 4.88 -8.04
C GLU A 295 -15.65 3.87 -8.71
N VAL A 296 -15.73 2.59 -8.33
CA VAL A 296 -14.93 1.53 -8.95
C VAL A 296 -15.39 1.29 -10.39
N LEU A 297 -14.46 1.47 -11.33
CA LEU A 297 -14.68 1.31 -12.77
C LEU A 297 -14.29 -0.09 -13.26
N GLU A 298 -13.18 -0.61 -12.73
CA GLU A 298 -12.59 -1.86 -13.15
C GLU A 298 -11.84 -2.52 -11.99
N SER A 299 -11.80 -3.85 -12.00
CA SER A 299 -11.07 -4.68 -11.04
C SER A 299 -10.15 -5.64 -11.78
N ILE A 300 -8.86 -5.64 -11.43
CA ILE A 300 -7.82 -6.45 -12.06
C ILE A 300 -7.35 -7.51 -11.05
N GLN A 301 -7.73 -8.76 -11.28
CA GLN A 301 -7.31 -9.90 -10.45
C GLN A 301 -5.83 -10.22 -10.66
N MET A 302 -5.05 -10.27 -9.59
CA MET A 302 -3.63 -10.63 -9.59
C MET A 302 -3.43 -12.02 -8.97
N PRO A 303 -2.32 -12.71 -9.30
CA PRO A 303 -2.07 -14.06 -8.80
C PRO A 303 -1.43 -14.07 -7.40
N ILE A 304 -1.19 -12.93 -6.78
CA ILE A 304 -0.60 -12.79 -5.44
C ILE A 304 -1.53 -11.92 -4.58
N THR A 305 -1.40 -11.92 -3.25
CA THR A 305 -1.98 -10.82 -2.48
C THR A 305 -1.31 -9.53 -2.88
N LEU A 306 -2.02 -8.43 -2.75
CA LEU A 306 -1.49 -7.11 -3.08
C LEU A 306 -1.40 -6.27 -1.82
N ASP A 307 -0.61 -5.21 -1.94
CA ASP A 307 -0.40 -4.18 -0.94
C ASP A 307 -0.32 -2.83 -1.69
N ASN A 308 0.32 -1.78 -1.17
CA ASN A 308 0.32 -0.42 -1.73
C ASN A 308 0.60 -0.33 -3.26
N PRO A 309 -0.35 0.22 -4.06
CA PRO A 309 -0.26 0.26 -5.52
C PRO A 309 0.39 1.56 -6.01
N PHE A 310 1.09 1.52 -7.15
CA PHE A 310 1.64 2.73 -7.77
C PHE A 310 1.39 2.78 -9.27
N TYR A 311 1.30 3.99 -9.83
CA TYR A 311 1.31 4.19 -11.28
C TYR A 311 2.65 4.77 -11.72
N TYR A 312 3.35 4.06 -12.60
CA TYR A 312 4.55 4.56 -13.25
C TYR A 312 4.19 5.33 -14.52
N HIS A 313 4.61 6.59 -14.58
CA HIS A 313 4.58 7.40 -15.79
C HIS A 313 5.95 7.38 -16.49
N ASP A 314 6.00 6.81 -17.69
CA ASP A 314 7.21 6.75 -18.51
C ASP A 314 7.50 8.11 -19.16
N GLN A 315 8.33 8.91 -18.48
CA GLN A 315 8.78 10.22 -18.95
C GLN A 315 9.61 10.17 -20.25
N TYR A 316 10.06 8.98 -20.68
CA TYR A 316 10.80 8.78 -21.92
C TYR A 316 9.96 8.01 -22.97
N ALA A 317 8.64 8.01 -22.83
CA ALA A 317 7.75 7.32 -23.75
C ALA A 317 7.88 7.87 -25.18
N THR A 318 7.78 6.97 -26.15
CA THR A 318 7.64 7.28 -27.58
C THR A 318 6.37 6.63 -28.11
N PRO A 319 5.83 7.04 -29.28
CA PRO A 319 4.59 6.47 -29.82
C PRO A 319 4.58 4.94 -29.98
N GLY A 320 5.76 4.31 -30.15
CA GLY A 320 5.90 2.86 -30.27
C GLY A 320 6.55 2.16 -29.06
N ASN A 321 6.88 2.90 -28.00
CA ASN A 321 7.52 2.35 -26.81
C ASN A 321 7.15 3.20 -25.59
N ASN A 322 6.06 2.81 -24.92
CA ASN A 322 5.56 3.42 -23.71
C ASN A 322 5.45 2.34 -22.62
N ALA A 323 6.25 2.49 -21.58
CA ALA A 323 6.29 1.58 -20.45
C ALA A 323 5.45 2.06 -19.26
N SER A 324 4.56 3.04 -19.42
CA SER A 324 3.66 3.46 -18.34
C SER A 324 2.71 2.34 -17.95
N GLY A 325 2.46 2.18 -16.66
CA GLY A 325 1.65 1.08 -16.13
C GLY A 325 1.61 1.06 -14.62
N TYR A 326 0.81 0.15 -14.07
CA TYR A 326 0.72 -0.05 -12.63
C TYR A 326 1.89 -0.91 -12.14
N ILE A 327 2.53 -0.51 -11.06
CA ILE A 327 3.52 -1.29 -10.34
C ILE A 327 2.85 -1.79 -9.07
N ILE A 328 2.74 -3.11 -8.94
CA ILE A 328 1.96 -3.75 -7.90
C ILE A 328 2.81 -4.83 -7.23
N SER A 329 2.92 -4.74 -5.91
CA SER A 329 3.67 -5.67 -5.06
C SER A 329 2.76 -6.39 -4.09
N GLY A 330 3.27 -7.48 -3.51
CA GLY A 330 2.65 -8.15 -2.39
C GLY A 330 3.27 -9.51 -2.11
N LEU A 331 2.59 -10.31 -1.29
CA LEU A 331 3.08 -11.60 -0.84
C LEU A 331 2.78 -12.70 -1.85
N ALA A 332 3.81 -13.46 -2.21
CA ALA A 332 3.64 -14.60 -3.09
C ALA A 332 3.13 -15.85 -2.34
N HIS A 333 3.17 -15.85 -1.00
CA HIS A 333 2.76 -16.96 -0.13
C HIS A 333 2.05 -16.50 1.16
N ALA A 334 1.00 -15.69 1.02
CA ALA A 334 0.30 -15.06 2.13
C ALA A 334 -0.36 -16.04 3.13
N VAL A 335 -0.65 -17.29 2.73
CA VAL A 335 -1.27 -18.29 3.62
C VAL A 335 -0.49 -18.54 4.91
N LYS A 336 0.81 -18.23 4.95
CA LYS A 336 1.66 -18.36 6.14
C LYS A 336 1.90 -17.06 6.91
N LEU A 337 1.34 -15.93 6.46
CA LEU A 337 1.66 -14.61 7.01
C LEU A 337 1.48 -14.55 8.53
N ALA A 338 0.34 -15.03 9.04
CA ALA A 338 0.05 -14.97 10.47
C ALA A 338 1.03 -15.81 11.32
N ASP A 339 1.53 -16.94 10.79
CA ASP A 339 2.46 -17.83 11.48
C ASP A 339 3.93 -17.37 11.36
N ASP A 340 4.25 -16.69 10.27
CA ASP A 340 5.61 -16.36 9.89
C ASP A 340 5.99 -14.89 10.15
N PHE A 341 5.01 -13.96 10.21
CA PHE A 341 5.26 -12.55 10.53
C PHE A 341 5.87 -12.33 11.92
N PRO A 342 5.37 -12.96 13.00
CA PRO A 342 5.88 -12.70 14.36
C PRO A 342 7.36 -13.09 14.57
N ASP A 343 7.91 -13.97 13.73
CA ASP A 343 9.33 -14.33 13.75
C ASP A 343 10.06 -13.59 12.60
N PRO A 344 10.86 -12.54 12.91
CA PRO A 344 11.54 -11.75 11.89
C PRO A 344 12.57 -12.55 11.08
N LYS A 345 12.93 -13.77 11.51
CA LYS A 345 13.87 -14.64 10.78
C LYS A 345 13.21 -15.52 9.73
N LYS A 346 11.88 -15.66 9.77
CA LYS A 346 11.17 -16.49 8.80
C LYS A 346 10.94 -15.73 7.50
N PRO A 347 11.17 -16.34 6.34
CA PRO A 347 10.99 -15.67 5.06
C PRO A 347 9.50 -15.42 4.78
N LEU A 348 9.19 -14.27 4.19
CA LEU A 348 7.88 -13.96 3.61
C LEU A 348 8.08 -13.67 2.12
N PRO A 349 7.87 -14.67 1.23
CA PRO A 349 8.10 -14.53 -0.21
C PRO A 349 7.26 -13.45 -0.85
N ILE A 350 7.83 -12.79 -1.86
CA ILE A 350 7.27 -11.57 -2.47
C ILE A 350 7.27 -11.65 -3.98
N SER A 351 6.45 -10.84 -4.62
CA SER A 351 6.48 -10.64 -6.06
C SER A 351 6.07 -9.22 -6.42
N VAL A 352 6.64 -8.69 -7.50
CA VAL A 352 6.29 -7.39 -8.07
C VAL A 352 5.94 -7.56 -9.53
N TYR A 353 4.79 -7.02 -9.91
CA TYR A 353 4.26 -7.05 -11.26
C TYR A 353 4.23 -5.64 -11.86
N HIS A 354 4.62 -5.55 -13.13
CA HIS A 354 4.34 -4.41 -13.98
C HIS A 354 3.12 -4.74 -14.84
N VAL A 355 2.01 -4.03 -14.60
CA VAL A 355 0.73 -4.24 -15.26
C VAL A 355 0.46 -3.14 -16.28
N ARG A 356 0.34 -3.52 -17.55
CA ARG A 356 0.16 -2.59 -18.68
C ARG A 356 -1.06 -2.95 -19.50
N SER A 357 -1.67 -1.95 -20.14
CA SER A 357 -2.68 -2.23 -21.17
C SER A 357 -2.01 -2.80 -22.41
N ASN A 358 -2.54 -3.89 -22.97
CA ASN A 358 -2.02 -4.52 -24.19
C ASN A 358 -2.04 -3.57 -25.40
N ASP A 359 -3.00 -2.66 -25.44
CA ASP A 359 -3.16 -1.70 -26.54
C ASP A 359 -2.29 -0.44 -26.35
N HIS A 360 -1.48 -0.40 -25.28
CA HIS A 360 -0.77 0.79 -24.79
C HIS A 360 -1.71 2.01 -24.59
N LYS A 361 -3.01 1.75 -24.50
CA LYS A 361 -4.10 2.70 -24.28
C LYS A 361 -5.06 2.11 -23.26
N ILE A 362 -5.46 2.91 -22.28
CA ILE A 362 -6.44 2.51 -21.28
C ILE A 362 -7.74 3.24 -21.61
N ASP A 363 -8.84 2.51 -21.73
CA ASP A 363 -10.17 3.09 -21.75
C ASP A 363 -10.69 3.20 -20.32
N PHE A 364 -10.80 4.44 -19.84
CA PHE A 364 -11.24 4.77 -18.48
C PHE A 364 -12.76 4.78 -18.31
N HIS A 365 -13.51 4.48 -19.37
CA HIS A 365 -14.96 4.36 -19.33
C HIS A 365 -15.43 2.92 -19.58
N SER A 366 -14.49 1.98 -19.72
CA SER A 366 -14.75 0.59 -20.05
C SER A 366 -14.09 -0.33 -19.06
N SER A 367 -14.82 -1.36 -18.63
CA SER A 367 -14.31 -2.48 -17.83
C SER A 367 -13.73 -3.61 -18.70
N LYS A 368 -13.46 -3.33 -19.99
CA LYS A 368 -13.01 -4.33 -20.99
C LYS A 368 -11.56 -4.13 -21.41
N ASN A 369 -10.76 -3.42 -20.62
CA ASN A 369 -9.33 -3.32 -20.87
C ASN A 369 -8.70 -4.72 -20.80
N THR A 370 -7.66 -4.95 -21.60
CA THR A 370 -6.88 -6.17 -21.52
C THR A 370 -5.50 -5.86 -20.98
N TRP A 371 -5.08 -6.63 -19.97
CA TRP A 371 -3.91 -6.31 -19.16
C TRP A 371 -2.81 -7.34 -19.35
N GLU A 372 -1.63 -6.89 -19.75
CA GLU A 372 -0.37 -7.62 -19.61
C GLU A 372 0.06 -7.54 -18.14
N LYS A 373 0.40 -8.68 -17.53
CA LYS A 373 0.90 -8.76 -16.15
C LYS A 373 2.30 -9.36 -16.18
N ARG A 374 3.31 -8.51 -16.24
CA ARG A 374 4.71 -8.97 -16.30
C ARG A 374 5.30 -9.06 -14.90
N LEU A 375 5.72 -10.25 -14.48
CA LEU A 375 6.53 -10.42 -13.27
C LEU A 375 7.89 -9.76 -13.51
N VAL A 376 8.24 -8.76 -12.71
CA VAL A 376 9.50 -8.00 -12.85
C VAL A 376 10.48 -8.24 -11.70
N LEU A 377 9.98 -8.68 -10.55
CA LEU A 377 10.80 -9.07 -9.40
C LEU A 377 10.10 -10.17 -8.60
N GLN A 378 10.87 -11.13 -8.10
CA GLN A 378 10.42 -12.20 -7.19
C GLN A 378 11.57 -12.53 -6.24
N ASP A 379 11.31 -12.63 -4.94
CA ASP A 379 12.28 -13.09 -3.93
C ASP A 379 11.61 -14.12 -3.03
N ASP A 380 12.38 -15.11 -2.60
CA ASP A 380 11.94 -16.18 -1.69
C ASP A 380 11.73 -15.72 -0.25
N GLY A 381 11.84 -14.41 0.02
CA GLY A 381 11.61 -13.77 1.30
C GLY A 381 12.87 -13.66 2.17
N LYS A 382 14.04 -14.05 1.64
CA LYS A 382 15.32 -14.02 2.35
C LYS A 382 16.13 -12.76 2.09
N THR A 383 15.94 -12.11 0.93
CA THR A 383 16.62 -10.85 0.62
C THR A 383 15.72 -9.67 0.92
N LEU A 384 14.45 -9.75 0.50
CA LEU A 384 13.40 -8.80 0.84
C LEU A 384 12.21 -9.58 1.41
N ARG A 385 11.83 -9.23 2.63
CA ARG A 385 10.71 -9.84 3.35
C ARG A 385 9.47 -8.97 3.21
N SER A 386 8.34 -9.58 2.87
CA SER A 386 7.02 -8.96 2.91
C SER A 386 6.87 -7.63 2.16
N ALA A 387 6.94 -7.68 0.84
CA ALA A 387 6.87 -6.49 0.00
C ALA A 387 5.50 -5.84 0.13
N SER A 388 5.49 -4.56 0.48
CA SER A 388 4.29 -3.78 0.75
C SER A 388 4.11 -2.59 -0.19
N GLY A 389 5.18 -2.16 -0.87
CA GLY A 389 5.09 -1.15 -1.90
C GLY A 389 6.23 -1.26 -2.90
N ALA A 390 5.98 -0.87 -4.14
CA ALA A 390 6.99 -0.84 -5.19
C ALA A 390 6.82 0.34 -6.15
N VAL A 391 7.85 1.18 -6.25
CA VAL A 391 7.87 2.34 -7.16
C VAL A 391 8.93 2.15 -8.23
N LEU A 392 8.63 2.62 -9.43
CA LEU A 392 9.55 2.61 -10.57
C LEU A 392 9.93 4.05 -10.93
N THR A 393 11.22 4.33 -11.04
CA THR A 393 11.74 5.61 -11.56
C THR A 393 12.51 5.38 -12.86
N GLY A 394 12.19 6.12 -13.92
CA GLY A 394 12.82 5.93 -15.23
C GLY A 394 14.28 6.37 -15.27
N ILE A 395 15.10 5.70 -16.08
CA ILE A 395 16.47 6.11 -16.39
C ILE A 395 16.50 6.68 -17.80
N ASP A 396 17.18 7.82 -18.02
CA ASP A 396 17.34 8.38 -19.36
C ASP A 396 17.99 7.33 -20.28
N PRO A 397 17.37 6.97 -21.42
CA PRO A 397 17.94 6.01 -22.36
C PRO A 397 19.37 6.34 -22.83
N LYS A 398 19.79 7.61 -22.75
CA LYS A 398 21.19 8.02 -23.04
C LYS A 398 22.19 7.41 -22.06
N GLU A 399 21.79 7.15 -20.81
CA GLU A 399 22.61 6.54 -19.77
C GLU A 399 22.68 5.01 -19.88
N THR A 400 21.83 4.41 -20.71
CA THR A 400 21.63 2.95 -20.83
C THR A 400 21.84 2.44 -22.25
N ALA A 401 22.65 3.15 -23.04
CA ALA A 401 22.94 2.81 -24.45
C ALA A 401 21.67 2.61 -25.30
N GLY A 402 20.63 3.42 -25.05
CA GLY A 402 19.35 3.40 -25.74
C GLY A 402 18.32 2.41 -25.19
N LYS A 403 18.64 1.62 -24.16
CA LYS A 403 17.70 0.67 -23.55
C LYS A 403 16.71 1.39 -22.64
N LYS A 404 15.42 1.07 -22.73
CA LYS A 404 14.43 1.56 -21.77
C LYS A 404 14.55 0.76 -20.47
N GLN A 405 15.04 1.42 -19.43
CA GLN A 405 15.27 0.81 -18.12
C GLN A 405 14.81 1.76 -17.01
N GLY A 406 14.54 1.20 -15.84
CA GLY A 406 14.18 1.94 -14.64
C GLY A 406 14.81 1.36 -13.39
N TRP A 407 14.88 2.15 -12.32
CA TRP A 407 15.14 1.66 -10.97
C TRP A 407 13.81 1.26 -10.33
N LEU A 408 13.71 -0.02 -9.98
CA LEU A 408 12.62 -0.57 -9.19
C LEU A 408 13.03 -0.53 -7.72
N TRP A 409 12.25 0.18 -6.91
CA TRP A 409 12.40 0.35 -5.47
C TRP A 409 11.31 -0.48 -4.80
N VAL A 410 11.66 -1.38 -3.89
CA VAL A 410 10.68 -2.28 -3.25
C VAL A 410 10.87 -2.28 -1.75
N THR A 411 9.84 -1.85 -1.04
CA THR A 411 9.80 -1.75 0.41
C THR A 411 9.06 -2.94 1.03
N GLY A 412 9.19 -3.15 2.34
CA GLY A 412 8.46 -4.22 3.02
C GLY A 412 8.27 -4.01 4.53
N PHE A 413 7.05 -4.26 5.01
CA PHE A 413 6.63 -4.04 6.41
C PHE A 413 7.38 -4.85 7.47
N GLY A 414 8.10 -5.88 7.08
CA GLY A 414 8.91 -6.73 7.94
C GLY A 414 10.31 -6.99 7.39
N SER A 415 10.80 -6.11 6.50
CA SER A 415 12.14 -6.18 5.89
C SER A 415 13.21 -5.52 6.74
N GLU A 416 14.46 -5.98 6.64
CA GLU A 416 15.62 -5.29 7.22
C GLU A 416 16.08 -4.10 6.38
N ALA A 417 15.71 -4.06 5.10
CA ALA A 417 16.04 -2.98 4.18
C ALA A 417 15.10 -2.99 2.97
N LEU A 418 14.80 -1.80 2.44
CA LEU A 418 14.33 -1.59 1.08
C LEU A 418 15.39 -2.08 0.09
N ILE A 419 14.94 -2.67 -1.01
CA ILE A 419 15.81 -3.06 -2.13
C ILE A 419 15.62 -2.13 -3.33
N VAL A 420 16.72 -1.89 -4.06
CA VAL A 420 16.69 -1.22 -5.35
C VAL A 420 17.42 -2.04 -6.40
N ALA A 421 16.81 -2.21 -7.57
CA ALA A 421 17.41 -2.90 -8.69
C ALA A 421 17.04 -2.25 -10.02
N LYS A 422 17.91 -2.40 -11.02
CA LYS A 422 17.60 -1.96 -12.38
C LYS A 422 16.79 -3.03 -13.10
N ILE A 423 15.74 -2.66 -13.82
CA ILE A 423 14.95 -3.57 -14.66
C ILE A 423 14.81 -3.05 -16.09
N ASP A 424 14.62 -3.97 -17.03
CA ASP A 424 14.23 -3.66 -18.40
C ASP A 424 12.72 -3.39 -18.47
N LEU A 425 12.32 -2.38 -19.25
CA LEU A 425 10.94 -1.88 -19.31
C LEU A 425 10.23 -2.20 -20.63
#